data_AF-A0A7W0V2D8-F1
#
_entry.id   AF-A0A7W0V2D8-F1
#
_cell.length_a   1.000
_cell.length_b   1.000
_cell.length_c   1.000
_cell.angle_alpha   90.00
_cell.angle_beta   90.00
_cell.angle_gamma   90.00
#
_symmetry.space_group_name_H-M   'P 1'
#
loop_
_entity.id
_entity.type
_entity.pdbx_description
1 polymer ?
#
loop_
_entity_poly.entity_id
_entity_poly.type
_entity_poly.pdbx_seq_one_letter_code
_entity_poly.pdbx_strand_id
1 'polypeptide(L)'
;MPQIFPRSTNALSKLSIGGGLLLAVVALLTIGAIDRSSYNTGVGVEIQQPVQFSHKHHSGDDGIDCRYCHASAEYSSNAGIPPTKTCMNCHTQIWADSPYLEPVRESWRTKQPIKWNYVHDLPDYVYFNH
;
A
#
# COMPACT_ATOMS: atom_id res chain seq x y z
N MET A 1 -0.31 -27.09 -62.24
CA MET A 1 0.39 -26.64 -61.02
C MET A 1 0.08 -27.63 -59.91
N PRO A 2 1.09 -28.22 -59.24
CA PRO A 2 0.82 -29.16 -58.15
C PRO A 2 0.20 -28.45 -56.94
N GLN A 3 -0.74 -29.11 -56.25
CA GLN A 3 -1.38 -28.58 -55.06
C GLN A 3 -0.38 -28.60 -53.89
N ILE A 4 0.12 -27.43 -53.52
CA ILE A 4 1.17 -27.29 -52.49
C ILE A 4 0.60 -27.45 -51.06
N PHE A 5 -0.67 -27.08 -50.83
CA PHE A 5 -1.33 -27.20 -49.52
C PHE A 5 -2.56 -28.14 -49.56
N PRO A 6 -2.65 -29.13 -48.66
CA PRO A 6 -3.82 -30.01 -48.55
C PRO A 6 -5.06 -29.25 -48.03
N ARG A 7 -6.26 -29.79 -48.27
CA ARG A 7 -7.53 -29.15 -47.84
C ARG A 7 -7.63 -28.94 -46.31
N SER A 8 -6.91 -29.73 -45.52
CA SER A 8 -6.80 -29.59 -44.07
C SER A 8 -6.17 -28.26 -43.65
N THR A 9 -5.31 -27.67 -44.49
CA THR A 9 -4.68 -26.36 -44.23
C THR A 9 -5.72 -25.25 -44.05
N ASN A 10 -6.89 -25.31 -44.71
CA ASN A 10 -7.95 -24.32 -44.49
C ASN A 10 -8.52 -24.36 -43.06
N ALA A 11 -8.68 -25.56 -42.49
CA ALA A 11 -9.13 -25.71 -41.11
C ALA A 11 -8.04 -25.27 -40.14
N LEU A 12 -6.78 -25.68 -40.38
CA LEU A 12 -5.62 -25.31 -39.56
C LEU A 12 -5.40 -23.79 -39.54
N SER A 13 -5.47 -23.10 -40.67
CA SER A 13 -5.29 -21.64 -40.74
C SER A 13 -6.42 -20.90 -40.02
N LYS A 14 -7.67 -21.35 -40.13
CA LYS A 14 -8.80 -20.72 -39.41
C LYS A 14 -8.68 -20.94 -37.91
N LEU A 15 -8.30 -22.15 -37.49
CA LEU A 15 -8.10 -22.49 -36.07
C LEU A 15 -6.90 -21.76 -35.48
N SER A 16 -5.79 -21.61 -36.21
CA SER A 16 -4.60 -20.92 -35.71
C SER A 16 -4.84 -19.42 -35.56
N ILE A 17 -5.52 -18.79 -36.53
CA ILE A 17 -5.86 -17.36 -36.44
C ILE A 17 -6.88 -17.12 -35.33
N GLY A 18 -7.98 -17.89 -35.31
CA GLY A 18 -9.02 -17.76 -34.30
C GLY A 18 -8.52 -18.08 -32.88
N GLY A 19 -7.76 -19.18 -32.75
CA GLY A 19 -7.16 -19.58 -31.48
C GLY A 19 -6.09 -18.60 -31.01
N GLY A 20 -5.24 -18.10 -31.91
CA GLY A 20 -4.25 -17.08 -31.60
C GLY A 20 -4.89 -15.78 -31.11
N LEU A 21 -5.94 -15.31 -31.79
CA LEU A 21 -6.70 -14.12 -31.36
C LEU A 21 -7.37 -14.34 -30.00
N LEU A 22 -8.01 -15.49 -29.79
CA LEU A 22 -8.65 -15.81 -28.51
C LEU A 22 -7.63 -15.82 -27.37
N LEU A 23 -6.47 -16.46 -27.57
CA LEU A 23 -5.41 -16.50 -26.57
C LEU A 23 -4.86 -15.11 -26.25
N ALA A 24 -4.67 -14.27 -27.27
CA ALA A 24 -4.23 -12.88 -27.08
C ALA A 24 -5.25 -12.08 -26.27
N VAL A 25 -6.55 -12.20 -26.59
CA VAL A 25 -7.62 -11.54 -25.84
C VAL A 25 -7.65 -12.02 -24.39
N VAL A 26 -7.62 -13.33 -24.16
CA VAL A 26 -7.60 -13.90 -22.80
C VAL A 26 -6.38 -13.39 -22.02
N ALA A 27 -5.19 -13.41 -22.63
CA ALA A 27 -3.97 -12.91 -21.99
C ALA A 27 -4.07 -11.43 -21.59
N LEU A 28 -4.58 -10.57 -22.48
CA LEU A 28 -4.79 -9.15 -22.20
C LEU A 28 -5.80 -8.93 -21.08
N LEU A 29 -6.91 -9.69 -21.08
CA LEU A 29 -7.91 -9.61 -20.01
C LEU A 29 -7.34 -10.07 -18.68
N THR A 30 -6.56 -11.14 -18.65
CA THR A 30 -5.93 -11.63 -17.42
C THR A 30 -4.89 -10.63 -16.89
N ILE A 31 -4.08 -10.03 -17.75
CA ILE A 31 -3.10 -9.01 -17.35
C ILE A 31 -3.83 -7.80 -16.77
N GLY A 32 -4.86 -7.30 -17.46
CA GLY A 32 -5.65 -6.17 -16.98
C GLY A 32 -6.39 -6.47 -15.67
N ALA A 33 -6.85 -7.71 -15.47
CA ALA A 33 -7.47 -8.12 -14.22
C ALA A 33 -6.47 -8.15 -13.06
N ILE A 34 -5.26 -8.66 -13.28
CA ILE A 34 -4.19 -8.69 -12.27
C ILE A 34 -3.75 -7.27 -11.92
N ASP A 35 -3.50 -6.42 -12.92
CA ASP A 35 -3.06 -5.04 -12.75
C ASP A 35 -4.03 -4.21 -11.89
N ARG A 36 -5.34 -4.43 -12.08
CA ARG A 36 -6.41 -3.76 -11.32
C ARG A 36 -6.75 -4.42 -9.99
N SER A 37 -6.14 -5.57 -9.67
CA SER A 37 -6.41 -6.28 -8.43
C SER A 37 -5.61 -5.72 -7.26
N SER A 38 -6.03 -6.05 -6.04
CA SER A 38 -5.31 -5.68 -4.81
C SER A 38 -3.87 -6.20 -4.77
N TYR A 39 -3.56 -7.24 -5.56
CA TYR A 39 -2.23 -7.82 -5.68
C TYR A 39 -1.18 -6.77 -6.07
N ASN A 40 -1.51 -5.89 -7.01
CA ASN A 40 -0.57 -4.88 -7.50
C ASN A 40 -0.40 -3.72 -6.50
N THR A 41 -1.48 -3.36 -5.80
CA THR A 41 -1.49 -2.26 -4.81
C THR A 41 -1.02 -2.66 -3.41
N GLY A 42 -0.86 -3.97 -3.13
CA GLY A 42 -0.52 -4.48 -1.80
C GLY A 42 -1.61 -4.27 -0.73
N VAL A 43 -2.86 -4.06 -1.12
CA VAL A 43 -3.96 -3.85 -0.15
C VAL A 43 -4.12 -5.08 0.74
N GLY A 44 -4.10 -4.84 2.06
CA GLY A 44 -4.17 -5.90 3.07
C GLY A 44 -2.83 -6.56 3.39
N VAL A 45 -1.75 -6.17 2.72
CA VAL A 45 -0.38 -6.58 3.08
C VAL A 45 0.14 -5.65 4.16
N GLU A 46 0.59 -6.22 5.26
CA GLU A 46 1.20 -5.48 6.36
C GLU A 46 2.61 -4.99 5.99
N ILE A 47 2.89 -3.72 6.30
CA ILE A 47 4.22 -3.14 6.16
C ILE A 47 4.82 -3.04 7.56
N GLN A 48 5.98 -3.67 7.75
CA GLN A 48 6.70 -3.62 9.01
C GLN A 48 7.14 -2.18 9.31
N GLN A 49 6.81 -1.69 10.49
CA GLN A 49 7.10 -0.33 10.93
C GLN A 49 8.29 -0.30 11.90
N PRO A 50 9.03 0.82 12.01
CA PRO A 50 10.12 0.95 12.99
C PRO A 50 9.63 0.87 14.44
N VAL A 51 8.35 1.18 14.68
CA VAL A 51 7.66 1.05 15.96
C VAL A 51 6.41 0.22 15.71
N GLN A 52 6.12 -0.75 16.59
CA GLN A 52 4.91 -1.57 16.52
C GLN A 52 3.68 -0.78 17.00
N PHE A 53 3.33 0.27 16.26
CA PHE A 53 2.20 1.13 16.57
C PHE A 53 0.87 0.43 16.23
N SER A 54 -0.07 0.43 17.17
CA SER A 54 -1.39 -0.16 16.99
C SER A 54 -2.47 0.93 16.95
N HIS A 55 -3.03 1.19 15.76
CA HIS A 55 -4.21 2.07 15.63
C HIS A 55 -5.42 1.51 16.38
N LYS A 56 -5.57 0.18 16.41
CA LYS A 56 -6.67 -0.49 17.13
C LYS A 56 -6.65 -0.14 18.62
N HIS A 57 -5.46 -0.18 19.24
CA HIS A 57 -5.34 0.14 20.66
C HIS A 57 -5.68 1.60 20.95
N HIS A 58 -5.02 2.53 20.25
CA HIS A 58 -5.16 3.96 20.55
C HIS A 58 -6.53 4.54 20.15
N SER A 59 -7.02 4.24 18.94
CA SER A 59 -8.29 4.82 18.47
C SER A 59 -9.49 3.94 18.77
N GLY A 60 -9.32 2.62 18.74
CA GLY A 60 -10.40 1.65 18.99
C GLY A 60 -10.65 1.40 20.47
N ASP A 61 -9.63 0.98 21.21
CA ASP A 61 -9.79 0.59 22.61
C ASP A 61 -9.83 1.83 23.54
N ASP A 62 -8.91 2.78 23.34
CA ASP A 62 -8.80 3.98 24.20
C ASP A 62 -9.64 5.18 23.70
N GLY A 63 -10.18 5.10 22.48
CA GLY A 63 -11.07 6.12 21.91
C GLY A 63 -10.40 7.45 21.56
N ILE A 64 -9.08 7.47 21.34
CA ILE A 64 -8.36 8.68 20.93
C ILE A 64 -8.81 9.08 19.52
N ASP A 65 -9.26 10.32 19.38
CA ASP A 65 -9.68 10.91 18.10
C ASP A 65 -8.52 10.95 17.10
N CYS A 66 -8.79 10.60 15.84
CA CYS A 66 -7.81 10.53 14.76
C CYS A 66 -6.98 11.83 14.61
N ARG A 67 -7.61 12.99 14.84
CA ARG A 67 -7.01 14.31 14.67
C ARG A 67 -6.04 14.66 15.78
N TYR A 68 -6.06 13.94 16.90
CA TYR A 68 -5.06 14.12 17.95
C TYR A 68 -3.65 13.85 17.42
N CYS A 69 -3.52 12.80 16.60
CA CYS A 69 -2.25 12.44 15.96
C CYS A 69 -2.09 13.08 14.58
N HIS A 70 -3.17 13.10 13.77
CA HIS A 70 -3.19 13.64 12.41
C HIS A 70 -3.77 15.05 12.39
N ALA A 71 -3.13 15.96 13.11
CA ALA A 71 -3.67 17.28 13.41
C ALA A 71 -4.02 18.12 12.17
N SER A 72 -3.29 17.96 11.07
CA SER A 72 -3.50 18.76 9.86
C SER A 72 -4.49 18.15 8.87
N ALA A 73 -5.11 17.02 9.20
CA ALA A 73 -6.03 16.31 8.31
C ALA A 73 -7.24 17.15 7.86
N GLU A 74 -7.70 18.12 8.66
CA GLU A 74 -8.88 18.94 8.33
C GLU A 74 -8.56 20.23 7.57
N TYR A 75 -7.29 20.65 7.48
CA TYR A 75 -6.93 21.99 6.99
C TYR A 75 -5.68 22.03 6.11
N SER A 76 -5.06 20.90 5.80
CA SER A 76 -3.88 20.80 4.94
C SER A 76 -4.01 19.62 4.00
N SER A 77 -3.38 19.71 2.83
CA SER A 77 -3.37 18.60 1.87
C SER A 77 -2.66 17.35 2.37
N ASN A 78 -1.83 17.48 3.41
CA ASN A 78 -1.18 16.36 4.08
C ASN A 78 -1.66 16.29 5.54
N ALA A 79 -2.30 15.19 5.91
CA ALA A 79 -2.69 14.89 7.30
C ALA A 79 -1.49 14.80 8.27
N GLY A 80 -0.29 14.57 7.73
CA GLY A 80 0.96 14.47 8.48
C GLY A 80 1.05 13.19 9.31
N ILE A 81 2.27 12.89 9.75
CA ILE A 81 2.53 11.88 10.78
C ILE A 81 2.88 12.63 12.07
N PRO A 82 2.36 12.22 13.24
CA PRO A 82 2.64 12.92 14.49
C PRO A 82 4.14 12.96 14.80
N PRO A 83 4.65 14.09 15.34
CA PRO A 83 6.01 14.14 15.84
C PRO A 83 6.15 13.24 17.08
N THR A 84 7.38 12.84 17.40
CA THR A 84 7.70 12.03 18.60
C THR A 84 7.14 12.63 19.89
N LYS A 85 7.03 13.97 19.96
CA LYS A 85 6.41 14.67 21.10
C LYS A 85 4.99 14.20 21.39
N THR A 86 4.16 13.96 20.38
CA THR A 86 2.78 13.49 20.56
C THR A 86 2.75 12.15 21.30
N CYS A 87 3.64 11.23 20.95
CA CYS A 87 3.79 9.95 21.66
C CYS A 87 4.22 10.16 23.12
N MET A 88 5.18 11.07 23.34
CA MET A 88 5.75 11.33 24.67
C MET A 88 4.82 12.11 25.60
N ASN A 89 3.73 12.72 25.11
CA ASN A 89 2.72 13.35 25.97
C ASN A 89 2.14 12.37 27.00
N CYS A 90 2.02 11.08 26.63
CA CYS A 90 1.53 10.02 27.50
C CYS A 90 2.65 9.04 27.88
N HIS A 91 3.48 8.61 26.93
CA HIS A 91 4.47 7.55 27.14
C HIS A 91 5.68 7.93 28.00
N THR A 92 5.71 9.16 28.51
CA THR A 92 6.59 9.53 29.63
C THR A 92 6.13 8.94 30.96
N GLN A 93 4.86 8.54 31.07
CA GLN A 93 4.23 8.07 32.30
C GLN A 93 3.61 6.67 32.14
N ILE A 94 3.02 6.38 30.97
CA ILE A 94 2.37 5.09 30.71
C ILE A 94 3.24 4.21 29.83
N TRP A 95 3.42 2.96 30.24
CA TRP A 95 4.26 1.98 29.52
C TRP A 95 5.68 2.48 29.23
N ALA A 96 6.18 3.43 30.04
CA ALA A 96 7.41 4.18 29.77
C ALA A 96 8.64 3.28 29.57
N ASP A 97 8.68 2.13 30.25
CA ASP A 97 9.78 1.15 30.19
C ASP A 97 9.54 0.00 29.21
N SER A 98 8.45 0.04 28.43
CA SER A 98 8.15 -1.01 27.45
C SER A 98 9.29 -1.12 26.43
N PRO A 99 9.77 -2.34 26.11
CA PRO A 99 10.83 -2.52 25.11
C PRO A 99 10.37 -2.08 23.72
N TYR A 100 9.07 -2.19 23.42
CA TYR A 100 8.50 -1.76 22.14
C TYR A 100 8.54 -0.24 21.91
N LEU A 101 8.67 0.55 22.98
CA LEU A 101 8.77 2.01 22.91
C LEU A 101 10.21 2.52 22.79
N GLU A 102 11.21 1.64 22.80
CA GLU A 102 12.62 2.06 22.69
C GLU A 102 12.89 2.95 21.46
N PRO A 103 12.38 2.67 20.26
CA PRO A 103 12.63 3.56 19.12
C PRO A 103 12.00 4.95 19.29
N VAL A 104 10.89 5.06 20.02
CA VAL A 104 10.25 6.34 20.36
C VAL A 104 11.10 7.10 21.38
N ARG A 105 11.58 6.41 22.43
CA ARG A 105 12.47 7.01 23.44
C ARG A 105 13.79 7.46 22.84
N GLU A 106 14.41 6.67 21.98
CA GLU A 106 15.65 7.05 21.32
C GLU A 106 15.44 8.24 20.39
N SER A 107 14.33 8.27 19.64
CA SER A 107 13.95 9.45 18.85
C SER A 107 13.79 10.70 19.72
N TRP A 108 13.19 10.56 20.90
CA TRP A 108 13.02 11.66 21.85
C TRP A 108 14.37 12.16 22.40
N ARG A 109 15.27 11.24 22.76
CA ARG A 109 16.56 11.53 23.38
C ARG A 109 17.56 12.14 22.39
N THR A 110 17.58 11.63 21.16
CA THR A 110 18.49 12.07 20.09
C THR A 110 17.93 13.21 19.25
N LYS A 111 16.63 13.50 19.37
CA LYS A 111 15.88 14.44 18.52
C LYS A 111 15.87 14.05 17.03
N GLN A 112 16.21 12.80 16.71
CA GLN A 112 16.10 12.28 15.35
C GLN A 112 14.67 11.76 15.13
N PRO A 113 13.95 12.21 14.09
CA PRO A 113 12.60 11.72 13.81
C PRO A 113 12.58 10.23 13.50
N ILE A 114 11.48 9.57 13.90
CA ILE A 114 11.21 8.19 13.52
C ILE A 114 10.99 8.14 12.01
N LYS A 115 11.72 7.26 11.32
CA LYS A 115 11.60 7.04 9.87
C LYS A 115 10.49 6.03 9.59
N TRP A 116 9.26 6.52 9.52
CA TRP A 116 8.09 5.70 9.21
C TRP A 116 8.10 5.19 7.78
N ASN A 117 7.54 3.99 7.59
CA ASN A 117 7.30 3.44 6.26
C ASN A 117 5.87 3.82 5.85
N TYR A 118 5.73 4.67 4.84
CA TYR A 118 4.43 5.08 4.32
C TYR A 118 3.71 3.89 3.68
N VAL A 119 2.43 3.71 4.02
CA VAL A 119 1.57 2.65 3.45
C VAL A 119 0.79 3.17 2.26
N HIS A 120 0.39 4.44 2.30
CA HIS A 120 -0.26 5.13 1.19
C HIS A 120 0.76 6.06 0.54
N ASP A 121 1.44 5.55 -0.48
CA ASP A 121 2.42 6.29 -1.26
C ASP A 121 1.89 6.44 -2.69
N LEU A 122 1.56 7.69 -3.06
CA LEU A 122 1.05 8.01 -4.39
C LEU A 122 2.22 8.48 -5.26
N PRO A 123 2.20 8.20 -6.58
CA PRO A 123 3.22 8.71 -7.47
C PRO A 123 3.32 10.24 -7.40
N ASP A 124 4.54 10.79 -7.53
CA ASP A 124 4.83 12.22 -7.39
C ASP A 124 4.05 13.15 -8.36
N TYR A 125 3.50 12.59 -9.44
CA TYR A 125 2.67 13.33 -10.39
C TYR A 125 1.19 13.40 -9.98
N VAL A 126 0.80 12.75 -8.88
CA VAL A 126 -0.55 12.77 -8.33
C VAL A 126 -0.63 13.82 -7.23
N TYR A 127 -1.58 14.74 -7.36
CA TYR A 127 -1.92 15.67 -6.29
C TYR A 127 -3.14 15.15 -5.51
N PHE A 128 -2.94 14.93 -4.21
CA PHE A 128 -4.00 14.57 -3.26
C PHE A 128 -4.14 15.67 -2.22
N ASN A 129 -5.39 15.99 -1.86
CA ASN A 129 -5.72 16.97 -0.83
C ASN A 129 -6.70 16.29 0.14
N HIS A 130 -6.29 16.18 1.40
CA HIS A 130 -7.16 15.74 2.49
C HIS A 130 -8.30 16.75 2.68
#